data_AF-A0A3D0J223-F1
#
_entry.id   AF-A0A3D0J223-F1
#
_cell.length_a   1.000
_cell.length_b   1.000
_cell.length_c   1.000
_cell.angle_alpha   90.00
_cell.angle_beta   90.00
_cell.angle_gamma   90.00
#
_symmetry.space_group_name_H-M   'P 1'
#
loop_
_entity.id
_entity.type
_entity.pdbx_description
1 polymer ?
#
loop_
_entity_poly.entity_id
_entity_poly.type
_entity_poly.pdbx_seq_one_letter_code
_entity_poly.pdbx_strand_id
1 'polypeptide(L)'
;YKGLLDDIFQNRILAEDFSLYLHAPTRTDPSLAPKGHECFYVLSPVPHLGTPGDQIDWEKEKEGYADRILAALEKTIVPDLRK
;
A
#
# COMPACT_ATOMS: atom_id res chain seq x y z
N TYR A 1 -11.59 -8.69 -5.80
CA TYR A 1 -12.41 -7.69 -5.09
C TYR A 1 -13.24 -8.30 -3.96
N LYS A 2 -14.14 -9.26 -4.21
CA LYS A 2 -14.94 -9.87 -3.11
C LYS A 2 -14.07 -10.53 -2.02
N GLY A 3 -13.03 -11.28 -2.43
CA GLY A 3 -12.05 -11.87 -1.51
C GLY A 3 -11.37 -10.83 -0.61
N LEU A 4 -10.75 -9.79 -1.19
CA LEU A 4 -10.19 -8.67 -0.44
C LEU A 4 -11.17 -8.01 0.56
N LEU A 5 -12.43 -7.81 0.17
CA LEU A 5 -13.43 -7.26 1.08
C LEU A 5 -13.76 -8.24 2.21
N ASP A 6 -13.88 -9.53 1.91
CA ASP A 6 -14.07 -10.57 2.92
C ASP A 6 -12.85 -10.62 3.86
N ASP A 7 -11.63 -10.48 3.34
CA ASP A 7 -10.40 -10.45 4.14
C ASP A 7 -10.32 -9.22 5.05
N ILE A 8 -10.75 -8.05 4.58
CA ILE A 8 -10.72 -6.82 5.37
C ILE A 8 -11.84 -6.79 6.42
N PHE A 9 -13.07 -7.13 6.03
CA PHE A 9 -14.26 -6.92 6.85
C PHE A 9 -14.70 -8.16 7.64
N GLN A 10 -14.43 -9.37 7.13
CA GLN A 10 -14.82 -10.64 7.77
C GLN A 10 -13.64 -11.32 8.46
N ASN A 11 -12.56 -11.59 7.72
CA ASN A 11 -11.40 -12.33 8.23
C ASN A 11 -10.44 -11.44 9.02
N ARG A 12 -10.49 -10.11 8.79
CA ARG A 12 -9.66 -9.06 9.42
C ARG A 12 -8.17 -9.34 9.34
N ILE A 13 -7.71 -9.78 8.17
CA ILE A 13 -6.31 -10.03 7.87
C ILE A 13 -5.77 -9.00 6.86
N LEU A 14 -4.45 -8.84 6.86
CA LEU A 14 -3.76 -8.11 5.80
C LEU A 14 -3.77 -8.96 4.53
N ALA A 15 -4.64 -8.59 3.59
CA ALA A 15 -4.81 -9.33 2.35
C ALA A 15 -3.53 -9.34 1.51
N GLU A 16 -3.32 -10.43 0.79
CA GLU A 16 -2.18 -10.57 -0.12
C GLU A 16 -2.45 -9.99 -1.51
N ASP A 17 -3.73 -9.82 -1.87
CA ASP A 17 -4.19 -9.21 -3.11
C ASP A 17 -4.49 -7.73 -2.91
N PHE A 18 -3.49 -6.88 -3.15
CA PHE A 18 -3.65 -5.45 -2.93
C PHE A 18 -4.65 -4.79 -3.90
N SER A 19 -5.52 -3.94 -3.35
CA SER A 19 -6.10 -2.82 -4.10
C SER A 19 -5.40 -1.54 -3.68
N LEU A 20 -4.54 -1.01 -4.54
CA LEU A 20 -3.74 0.17 -4.26
C LEU A 20 -4.28 1.39 -4.98
N TYR A 21 -4.39 2.50 -4.27
CA TYR A 21 -4.55 3.83 -4.87
C TYR A 21 -3.18 4.52 -4.87
N LEU A 22 -2.61 4.74 -6.05
CA LEU A 22 -1.33 5.42 -6.23
C LEU A 22 -1.55 6.83 -6.78
N HIS A 23 -0.95 7.83 -6.15
CA HIS A 23 -0.98 9.21 -6.62
C HIS A 23 0.44 9.69 -6.96
N ALA A 24 0.59 10.29 -8.14
CA ALA A 24 1.87 10.72 -8.71
C ALA A 24 1.84 12.24 -9.03
N PRO A 25 1.88 13.13 -8.02
CA PRO A 25 1.64 14.56 -8.20
C PRO A 25 2.68 15.26 -9.09
N THR A 26 3.92 14.74 -9.16
CA THR A 26 4.98 15.29 -10.02
C THR A 26 4.63 15.27 -11.51
N ARG A 27 3.65 14.44 -11.91
CA ARG A 27 3.12 14.41 -13.29
C ARG A 27 2.39 15.69 -13.67
N THR A 28 1.85 16.41 -12.70
CA THR A 28 1.18 17.70 -12.91
C THR A 28 2.04 18.87 -12.46
N ASP A 29 2.79 18.71 -11.37
CA ASP A 29 3.68 19.74 -10.83
C ASP A 29 5.11 19.19 -10.59
N PRO A 30 6.05 19.42 -11.52
CA PRO A 30 7.43 18.98 -11.40
C PRO A 30 8.20 19.55 -10.21
N SER A 31 7.72 20.62 -9.56
CA SER A 31 8.40 21.24 -8.42
C SER A 31 8.31 20.41 -7.12
N LEU A 32 7.40 19.43 -7.08
CA LEU A 32 7.16 18.58 -5.92
C LEU A 32 8.20 17.48 -5.72
N ALA A 33 9.19 17.37 -6.60
CA ALA A 33 10.33 16.47 -6.45
C ALA A 33 11.62 17.13 -6.99
N PRO A 34 12.81 16.71 -6.54
CA PRO A 34 14.06 17.11 -7.15
C PRO A 34 14.11 16.80 -8.65
N LYS A 35 14.96 17.51 -9.40
CA LYS A 35 15.10 17.30 -10.84
C LYS A 35 15.42 15.82 -11.13
N GLY A 36 14.66 15.21 -12.03
CA GLY A 36 14.81 13.81 -12.41
C GLY A 36 14.19 12.79 -11.43
N HIS A 37 13.44 13.24 -10.42
CA HIS A 37 12.75 12.38 -9.46
C HIS A 37 11.23 12.52 -9.60
N GLU A 38 10.48 11.53 -9.09
CA GLU A 38 9.03 11.58 -8.93
C GLU A 38 8.66 11.40 -7.46
N CYS A 39 7.60 12.08 -7.03
CA CYS A 39 6.98 11.88 -5.73
C CYS A 39 5.74 11.00 -5.91
N PHE A 40 5.55 10.03 -5.02
CA PHE A 40 4.37 9.18 -4.97
C PHE A 40 3.82 9.08 -3.55
N TYR A 41 2.50 8.93 -3.40
CA TYR A 41 1.92 8.34 -2.20
C TYR A 41 0.98 7.20 -2.59
N VAL A 42 0.91 6.18 -1.76
CA VAL A 42 0.05 5.01 -1.99
C VAL A 42 -0.84 4.75 -0.78
N LEU A 43 -2.10 4.42 -1.02
CA LEU A 43 -3.06 4.00 -0.01
C LEU A 43 -3.48 2.55 -0.26
N SER A 44 -3.52 1.77 0.81
CA SER A 44 -3.98 0.39 0.82
C SER A 44 -5.08 0.24 1.89
N PRO A 45 -6.23 -0.38 1.55
CA PRO A 45 -7.29 -0.59 2.53
C PRO A 45 -6.89 -1.70 3.51
N VAL A 46 -7.13 -1.47 4.80
CA VAL A 46 -6.74 -2.36 5.90
C VAL A 46 -7.91 -2.51 6.88
N PRO A 47 -7.95 -3.59 7.69
CA PRO A 47 -8.96 -3.76 8.73
C PRO A 47 -8.97 -2.60 9.73
N HIS A 48 -10.15 -2.32 10.30
CA HIS A 48 -10.33 -1.24 11.25
C HIS A 48 -9.68 -1.56 12.62
N LEU A 49 -8.97 -0.59 13.20
CA LEU A 49 -8.22 -0.77 14.46
C LEU A 49 -9.11 -1.00 15.70
N GLY A 50 -10.36 -0.53 15.69
CA GLY A 50 -11.25 -0.54 16.87
C GLY A 50 -12.06 -1.82 17.07
N THR A 51 -11.81 -2.87 16.28
CA THR A 51 -12.69 -4.04 16.28
C THR A 51 -12.25 -5.07 17.34
N PRO A 52 -13.13 -5.54 18.23
CA PRO A 52 -12.78 -6.54 19.23
C PRO A 52 -12.26 -7.82 18.58
N GLY A 53 -11.10 -8.31 19.04
CA GLY A 53 -10.43 -9.51 18.53
C GLY A 53 -9.39 -9.26 17.43
N ASP A 54 -9.30 -8.03 16.90
CA ASP A 54 -8.32 -7.69 15.88
C ASP A 54 -7.04 -7.20 16.55
N GLN A 55 -5.97 -7.98 16.44
CA GLN A 55 -4.64 -7.61 16.91
C GLN A 55 -3.64 -7.72 15.76
N ILE A 56 -3.83 -6.93 14.71
CA ILE A 56 -2.70 -6.66 13.80
C ILE A 56 -1.67 -5.87 14.60
N ASP A 57 -0.57 -6.53 14.93
CA ASP A 57 0.56 -5.89 15.59
C ASP A 57 1.33 -5.05 14.57
N TRP A 58 0.88 -3.81 14.39
CA TRP A 58 1.46 -2.90 13.39
C TRP A 58 2.95 -2.63 13.64
N GLU A 59 3.44 -2.72 14.87
CA GLU A 59 4.88 -2.57 15.12
C GLU A 59 5.69 -3.69 14.48
N LYS A 60 5.11 -4.89 14.36
CA LYS A 60 5.73 -6.02 13.66
C LYS A 60 5.41 -6.05 12.16
N GLU A 61 4.17 -5.74 11.78
CA GLU A 61 3.68 -5.94 10.42
C GLU A 61 4.03 -4.80 9.45
N LYS A 62 4.25 -3.56 9.94
CA LYS A 62 4.37 -2.37 9.08
C LYS A 62 5.45 -2.48 8.00
N GLU A 63 6.63 -3.01 8.33
CA GLU A 63 7.75 -3.09 7.39
C GLU A 63 7.49 -4.15 6.31
N GLY A 64 7.13 -5.37 6.71
CA GLY A 64 6.80 -6.44 5.77
C GLY A 64 5.60 -6.10 4.87
N TYR A 65 4.60 -5.40 5.40
CA TYR A 65 3.46 -4.95 4.61
C TYR A 65 3.86 -3.88 3.58
N ALA A 66 4.67 -2.89 3.99
CA ALA A 66 5.21 -1.88 3.08
C ALA A 66 6.04 -2.51 1.96
N ASP A 67 6.91 -3.47 2.28
CA ASP A 67 7.72 -4.18 1.29
C ASP A 67 6.88 -4.92 0.25
N ARG A 68 5.77 -5.55 0.68
CA ARG A 68 4.85 -6.24 -0.23
C ARG A 68 4.13 -5.24 -1.15
N ILE A 69 3.75 -4.06 -0.63
CA ILE A 69 3.17 -2.98 -1.45
C ILE A 69 4.20 -2.49 -2.47
N LEU A 70 5.43 -2.22 -2.05
CA LEU A 70 6.51 -1.77 -2.94
C LEU A 70 6.82 -2.81 -4.02
N ALA A 71 6.87 -4.11 -3.67
CA ALA A 71 7.06 -5.19 -4.62
C ALA A 71 5.90 -5.30 -5.62
N ALA A 72 4.65 -5.10 -5.18
CA ALA A 72 3.49 -5.10 -6.06
C ALA A 72 3.54 -3.92 -7.05
N LEU A 73 3.87 -2.72 -6.58
CA LEU A 73 4.04 -1.52 -7.43
C LEU A 73 5.18 -1.70 -8.42
N GLU A 74 6.31 -2.25 -7.99
CA GLU A 74 7.47 -2.47 -8.87
C GLU A 74 7.18 -3.47 -9.98
N LYS A 75 6.46 -4.54 -9.66
CA LYS A 75 6.07 -5.56 -10.65
C LYS A 75 5.11 -5.04 -11.72
N THR A 76 4.36 -3.96 -11.45
CA THR A 76 3.18 -3.58 -12.26
C THR A 76 3.25 -2.18 -12.86
N ILE A 77 3.62 -1.16 -12.08
CA ILE A 77 3.45 0.25 -12.45
C ILE A 77 4.77 1.01 -12.45
N VAL A 78 5.64 0.79 -11.45
CA VAL A 78 6.85 1.59 -11.22
C VAL A 78 8.09 0.68 -11.25
N PRO A 79 8.57 0.26 -12.42
CA PRO A 79 9.75 -0.61 -12.50
C PRO A 79 10.96 0.05 -11.82
N ASP A 80 11.83 -0.76 -11.21
CA ASP A 80 13.05 -0.34 -10.51
C ASP A 80 12.82 0.56 -9.27
N LEU A 81 11.62 0.53 -8.67
CA LEU A 81 11.26 1.36 -7.51
C LEU A 81 12.19 1.23 -6.30
N ARG A 82 12.82 0.06 -6.10
CA ARG A 82 13.62 -0.25 -4.90
C ARG A 82 15.15 -0.24 -5.15
N LYS A 83 15.61 0.28 -6.29
CA LYS A 83 17.04 0.35 -6.61
C LYS A 83 17.74 1.54 -5.96
#